data_AF-A0A355YLQ4-F1
#
_entry.id   AF-A0A355YLQ4-F1
#
_cell.length_a   1.000
_cell.length_b   1.000
_cell.length_c   1.000
_cell.angle_alpha   90.00
_cell.angle_beta   90.00
_cell.angle_gamma   90.00
#
_symmetry.space_group_name_H-M   'P 1'
#
loop_
_entity.id
_entity.type
_entity.pdbx_description
1 polymer ?
#
loop_
_entity_poly.entity_id
_entity_poly.type
_entity_poly.pdbx_seq_one_letter_code
_entity_poly.pdbx_strand_id
1 'polypeptide(L)'
;MSNYIEYNGKIAFHPGYYVKEIVEESGLTQEDFAKRLDTTPKNLSLLIRGEQNLSIDIAMKLSRMIGTTVSYWLNLQNAYDAFIAEFRSEKELEQEKETFKSLDYKYFRENFGLPDLPRKIDEQIIAVREFLKVATLSVFKKRDMAVSFRSASNEISNGNIIKANAMVQIAINKALTMDAPKYNKVKFKQAADYALSLTKEHEEFYPLIKNAFLEAGVIFVILPNLPGSKINGATKKLEKNVMLMVNDRRLNADTFWFTLFHEIGHILHGDYGISFEKETGGKEEIADAFAADSLIDPEAYKKFVKEKVFTLTTIQKFADLIDRDPGIVLGRLQNDGLVRYDDRALQSLRHQYKVKVSS
;
A
#
# COMPACT_ATOMS: atom_id res chain seq x y z
N MET A 1 -35.60 5.04 15.46
CA MET A 1 -34.65 6.17 15.34
C MET A 1 -35.46 7.45 15.41
N SER A 2 -34.88 8.58 15.80
CA SER A 2 -35.58 9.86 15.65
C SER A 2 -35.64 10.20 14.16
N ASN A 3 -36.74 10.80 13.69
CA ASN A 3 -36.90 11.28 12.31
C ASN A 3 -36.17 12.61 12.06
N TYR A 4 -35.31 13.02 12.98
CA TYR A 4 -34.31 14.05 12.81
C TYR A 4 -33.01 13.62 13.50
N ILE A 5 -31.87 14.14 13.04
CA ILE A 5 -30.56 13.91 13.63
C ILE A 5 -29.90 15.27 13.88
N GLU A 6 -29.31 15.41 15.07
CA GLU A 6 -28.52 16.57 15.45
C GLU A 6 -27.05 16.15 15.57
N TYR A 7 -26.17 16.91 14.93
CA TYR A 7 -24.73 16.70 15.00
C TYR A 7 -23.97 18.01 14.77
N ASN A 8 -22.97 18.30 15.62
CA ASN A 8 -22.17 19.53 15.56
C ASN A 8 -23.01 20.83 15.46
N GLY A 9 -24.14 20.89 16.17
CA GLY A 9 -25.05 22.05 16.17
C GLY A 9 -25.86 22.23 14.88
N LYS A 10 -25.78 21.28 13.93
CA LYS A 10 -26.64 21.21 12.75
C LYS A 10 -27.70 20.14 12.96
N ILE A 11 -28.92 20.40 12.47
CA ILE A 11 -30.04 19.47 12.53
C ILE A 11 -30.48 19.13 11.10
N ALA A 12 -30.66 17.85 10.81
CA ALA A 12 -31.26 17.38 9.58
C ALA A 12 -32.54 16.61 9.88
N PHE A 13 -33.60 16.96 9.16
CA PHE A 13 -34.91 16.33 9.26
C PHE A 13 -35.09 15.33 8.13
N HIS A 14 -35.41 14.09 8.47
CA HIS A 14 -35.82 13.09 7.49
C HIS A 14 -37.14 13.53 6.85
N PRO A 15 -37.43 13.27 5.56
CA PRO A 15 -38.72 13.64 4.94
C PRO A 15 -39.94 13.16 5.73
N GLY A 16 -39.80 12.02 6.41
CA GLY A 16 -40.79 11.47 7.35
C GLY A 16 -41.20 12.39 8.50
N TYR A 17 -40.33 13.31 8.92
CA TYR A 17 -40.66 14.36 9.88
C TYR A 17 -41.78 15.26 9.35
N TYR A 18 -41.62 15.78 8.13
CA TYR A 18 -42.64 16.62 7.50
C TYR A 18 -43.91 15.83 7.16
N VAL A 19 -43.77 14.57 6.71
CA VAL A 19 -44.94 13.70 6.49
C VAL A 19 -45.72 13.50 7.78
N LYS A 20 -45.04 13.37 8.93
CA LYS A 20 -45.68 13.26 10.23
C LYS A 20 -46.50 14.51 10.57
N GLU A 21 -45.92 15.70 10.40
CA GLU A 21 -46.63 16.97 10.64
C GLU A 21 -47.88 17.07 9.76
N ILE A 22 -47.78 16.74 8.47
CA ILE A 22 -48.92 16.77 7.54
C ILE A 22 -50.01 15.77 7.95
N VAL A 23 -49.65 14.58 8.43
CA VAL A 23 -50.62 13.61 8.95
C VAL A 23 -51.33 14.18 10.18
N GLU A 24 -50.58 14.74 11.12
CA GLU A 24 -51.11 15.31 12.38
C GLU A 24 -52.03 16.52 12.10
N GLU A 25 -51.66 17.40 11.17
CA GLU A 25 -52.45 18.56 10.76
C GLU A 25 -53.70 18.19 9.95
N SER A 26 -53.68 17.07 9.23
CA SER A 26 -54.84 16.61 8.45
C SER A 26 -56.04 16.18 9.31
N GLY A 27 -55.82 15.93 10.60
CA GLY A 27 -56.82 15.36 11.51
C GLY A 27 -57.17 13.89 11.20
N LEU A 28 -56.46 13.23 10.28
CA LEU A 28 -56.67 11.84 9.90
C LEU A 28 -55.85 10.89 10.76
N THR A 29 -56.34 9.66 10.89
CA THR A 29 -55.51 8.57 11.40
C THR A 29 -54.40 8.24 10.39
N GLN A 30 -53.25 7.72 10.85
CA GLN A 30 -52.19 7.25 9.94
C GLN A 30 -52.70 6.19 8.96
N GLU A 31 -53.67 5.37 9.37
CA GLU A 31 -54.27 4.36 8.50
C GLU A 31 -55.08 5.00 7.37
N ASP A 32 -55.92 5.99 7.68
CA ASP A 32 -56.72 6.67 6.67
C ASP A 32 -55.87 7.52 5.73
N PHE A 33 -54.83 8.16 6.27
CA PHE A 33 -53.86 8.89 5.45
C PHE A 33 -53.11 7.96 4.50
N ALA A 34 -52.66 6.79 4.97
CA ALA A 34 -51.99 5.80 4.14
C ALA A 34 -52.89 5.30 3.00
N LYS A 35 -54.17 5.03 3.28
CA LYS A 35 -55.16 4.66 2.26
C LYS A 35 -55.32 5.75 1.20
N ARG A 36 -55.42 7.03 1.59
CA ARG A 36 -55.52 8.17 0.66
C ARG A 36 -54.25 8.37 -0.17
N LEU A 37 -53.09 8.14 0.43
CA LEU A 37 -51.80 8.21 -0.24
C LEU A 37 -51.55 6.98 -1.14
N ASP A 38 -52.45 5.99 -1.17
CA ASP A 38 -52.27 4.73 -1.89
C ASP A 38 -51.01 3.97 -1.45
N THR A 39 -50.87 3.78 -0.13
CA THR A 39 -49.77 3.03 0.49
C THR A 39 -50.26 2.24 1.70
N THR A 40 -49.42 1.35 2.24
CA THR A 40 -49.78 0.61 3.46
C THR A 40 -49.51 1.45 4.72
N PRO A 41 -50.31 1.31 5.79
CA PRO A 41 -50.04 1.97 7.07
C PRO A 41 -48.65 1.66 7.62
N LYS A 42 -48.18 0.42 7.41
CA LYS A 42 -46.82 0.00 7.76
C LYS A 42 -45.76 0.81 7.01
N ASN A 43 -45.93 0.99 5.69
CA ASN A 43 -45.00 1.76 4.87
C ASN A 43 -44.99 3.23 5.30
N LEU A 44 -46.17 3.84 5.51
CA LEU A 44 -46.24 5.22 6.01
C LEU A 44 -45.58 5.36 7.40
N SER A 45 -45.82 4.42 8.31
CA SER A 45 -45.24 4.43 9.65
C SER A 45 -43.72 4.35 9.64
N LEU A 46 -43.13 3.45 8.84
CA LEU A 46 -41.68 3.33 8.67
C LEU A 46 -41.06 4.63 8.14
N LEU A 47 -41.74 5.29 7.18
CA LEU A 47 -41.30 6.56 6.63
C LEU A 47 -41.31 7.66 7.70
N ILE A 48 -42.43 7.80 8.43
CA ILE A 48 -42.62 8.79 9.50
C ILE A 48 -41.56 8.65 10.60
N ARG A 49 -41.18 7.42 10.95
CA ARG A 49 -40.14 7.12 11.94
C ARG A 49 -38.70 7.33 11.42
N GLY A 50 -38.52 7.63 10.13
CA GLY A 50 -37.21 7.76 9.51
C GLY A 50 -36.45 6.43 9.40
N GLU A 51 -37.17 5.31 9.39
CA GLU A 51 -36.59 3.96 9.28
C GLU A 51 -36.41 3.50 7.83
N GLN A 52 -36.97 4.26 6.88
CA GLN A 52 -36.76 4.06 5.45
C GLN A 52 -36.72 5.40 4.72
N ASN A 53 -36.00 5.43 3.61
CA ASN A 53 -35.94 6.57 2.73
C ASN A 53 -37.26 6.79 2.00
N LEU A 54 -37.52 8.04 1.64
CA LEU A 54 -38.61 8.40 0.75
C LEU A 54 -38.34 7.89 -0.67
N SER A 55 -39.19 6.98 -1.17
CA SER A 55 -39.10 6.50 -2.54
C SER A 55 -39.69 7.50 -3.54
N ILE A 56 -39.30 7.39 -4.81
CA ILE A 56 -39.85 8.21 -5.90
C ILE A 56 -41.37 8.03 -6.03
N ASP A 57 -41.89 6.80 -5.83
CA ASP A 57 -43.34 6.52 -5.86
C ASP A 57 -44.09 7.30 -4.77
N ILE A 58 -43.58 7.27 -3.53
CA ILE A 58 -44.21 8.01 -2.43
C ILE A 58 -44.07 9.52 -2.64
N ALA A 59 -42.94 10.01 -3.14
CA ALA A 59 -42.77 11.42 -3.51
C ALA A 59 -43.77 11.87 -4.58
N MET A 60 -44.02 11.03 -5.60
CA MET A 60 -45.06 11.27 -6.61
C MET A 60 -46.46 11.32 -6.00
N LYS A 61 -46.81 10.34 -5.15
CA LYS A 61 -48.11 10.28 -4.48
C LYS A 61 -48.34 11.48 -3.56
N LEU A 62 -47.34 11.85 -2.75
CA LEU A 62 -47.39 13.04 -1.88
C LEU A 62 -47.53 14.32 -2.70
N SER A 63 -46.79 14.45 -3.80
CA SER A 63 -46.86 15.64 -4.67
C SER A 63 -48.27 15.87 -5.22
N ARG A 64 -48.92 14.81 -5.70
CA ARG A 64 -50.28 14.85 -6.24
C ARG A 64 -51.32 15.11 -5.15
N MET A 65 -51.15 14.50 -3.98
CA MET A 65 -52.11 14.59 -2.88
C MET A 65 -52.07 15.96 -2.18
N ILE A 66 -50.89 16.56 -2.02
CA ILE A 66 -50.68 17.78 -1.22
C ILE A 66 -50.57 19.03 -2.12
N GLY A 67 -50.38 18.86 -3.43
CA GLY A 67 -50.20 19.98 -4.37
C GLY A 67 -48.78 20.56 -4.35
N THR A 68 -47.78 19.70 -4.07
CA THR A 68 -46.34 20.05 -4.12
C THR A 68 -45.70 19.41 -5.36
N THR A 69 -44.37 19.50 -5.49
CA THR A 69 -43.63 18.87 -6.59
C THR A 69 -42.90 17.61 -6.12
N VAL A 70 -42.65 16.66 -7.04
CA VAL A 70 -41.81 15.48 -6.74
C VAL A 70 -40.41 15.91 -6.32
N SER A 71 -39.85 16.91 -7.00
CA SER A 71 -38.52 17.45 -6.71
C SER A 71 -38.41 18.03 -5.30
N TYR A 72 -39.46 18.67 -4.77
CA TYR A 72 -39.48 19.14 -3.38
C TYR A 72 -39.18 17.99 -2.40
N TRP A 73 -39.92 16.89 -2.52
CA TRP A 73 -39.78 15.71 -1.68
C TRP A 73 -38.43 15.01 -1.83
N LEU A 74 -37.95 14.85 -3.07
CA LEU A 74 -36.63 14.27 -3.33
C LEU A 74 -35.49 15.15 -2.81
N ASN A 75 -35.64 16.48 -2.87
CA ASN A 75 -34.66 17.41 -2.32
C ASN A 75 -34.57 17.30 -0.79
N LEU A 76 -35.70 17.09 -0.09
CA LEU A 76 -35.69 16.82 1.35
C LEU A 76 -34.91 15.53 1.67
N GLN A 77 -35.14 14.46 0.89
CA GLN A 77 -34.40 13.19 1.07
C GLN A 77 -32.91 13.38 0.80
N ASN A 78 -32.55 14.04 -0.31
CA ASN A 78 -31.17 14.29 -0.68
C ASN A 78 -30.44 15.15 0.38
N ALA A 79 -31.11 16.19 0.91
CA ALA A 79 -30.54 17.03 1.96
C ALA A 79 -30.28 16.24 3.24
N TYR A 80 -31.22 15.38 3.64
CA TYR A 80 -31.03 14.48 4.78
C TYR A 80 -29.88 13.48 4.53
N ASP A 81 -29.87 12.80 3.39
CA ASP A 81 -28.85 11.79 3.06
C ASP A 81 -27.45 12.41 2.96
N ALA A 82 -27.32 13.60 2.38
CA ALA A 82 -26.07 14.36 2.33
C ALA A 82 -25.55 14.67 3.74
N PHE A 83 -26.43 15.13 4.64
CA PHE A 83 -26.07 15.40 6.03
C PHE A 83 -25.57 14.14 6.77
N ILE A 84 -26.27 13.01 6.57
CA ILE A 84 -25.84 11.73 7.17
C ILE A 84 -24.51 11.26 6.59
N ALA A 85 -24.27 11.48 5.29
CA ALA A 85 -23.00 11.17 4.66
C ALA A 85 -21.86 12.04 5.22
N GLU A 86 -22.06 13.35 5.39
CA GLU A 86 -21.10 14.26 6.03
C GLU A 86 -20.76 13.78 7.45
N PHE A 87 -21.77 13.48 8.27
CA PHE A 87 -21.59 12.96 9.63
C PHE A 87 -20.78 11.66 9.67
N ARG A 88 -21.08 10.71 8.76
CA ARG A 88 -20.33 9.45 8.66
C ARG A 88 -18.88 9.70 8.23
N SER A 89 -18.66 10.64 7.30
CA SER A 89 -17.33 11.04 6.85
C SER A 89 -16.51 11.66 7.97
N GLU A 90 -17.09 12.52 8.79
CA GLU A 90 -16.40 13.12 9.96
C GLU A 90 -16.02 12.04 10.99
N LYS A 91 -16.92 11.09 11.26
CA LYS A 91 -16.61 9.93 12.12
C LYS A 91 -15.51 9.04 11.57
N GLU A 92 -15.51 8.78 10.26
CA GLU A 92 -14.46 8.01 9.61
C GLU A 92 -13.12 8.75 9.72
N LEU A 93 -13.09 10.05 9.45
CA LEU A 93 -11.90 10.88 9.57
C LEU A 93 -11.29 10.81 10.99
N GLU A 94 -12.12 10.80 12.03
CA GLU A 94 -11.65 10.62 13.41
C GLU A 94 -10.99 9.26 13.64
N GLN A 95 -11.51 8.18 13.03
CA GLN A 95 -10.87 6.86 13.08
C GLN A 95 -9.57 6.81 12.27
N GLU A 96 -9.52 7.54 11.15
CA GLU A 96 -8.35 7.65 10.31
C GLU A 96 -7.21 8.37 11.02
N LYS A 97 -7.48 9.33 11.91
CA LYS A 97 -6.44 9.98 12.74
C LYS A 97 -5.60 8.96 13.50
N GLU A 98 -6.20 7.90 14.01
CA GLU A 98 -5.45 6.84 14.70
C GLU A 98 -4.53 6.07 13.75
N THR A 99 -5.01 5.76 12.54
CA THR A 99 -4.16 5.15 11.50
C THR A 99 -3.04 6.09 11.08
N PHE A 100 -3.37 7.36 10.92
CA PHE A 100 -2.49 8.41 10.44
C PHE A 100 -1.36 8.71 11.42
N LYS A 101 -1.54 8.51 12.74
CA LYS A 101 -0.43 8.57 13.72
C LYS A 101 0.75 7.64 13.38
N SER A 102 0.49 6.54 12.67
CA SER A 102 1.53 5.62 12.21
C SER A 102 2.19 6.07 10.90
N LEU A 103 1.64 7.06 10.20
CA LEU A 103 2.18 7.60 8.96
C LEU A 103 2.86 8.93 9.25
N ASP A 104 4.04 9.15 8.66
CA ASP A 104 4.73 10.42 8.78
C ASP A 104 4.40 11.29 7.57
N TYR A 105 3.61 12.35 7.74
CA TYR A 105 3.28 13.27 6.65
C TYR A 105 4.54 13.88 6.02
N LYS A 106 5.59 14.10 6.82
CA LYS A 106 6.87 14.65 6.35
C LYS A 106 7.48 13.76 5.28
N TYR A 107 7.40 12.44 5.45
CA TYR A 107 7.88 11.47 4.46
C TYR A 107 7.17 11.67 3.12
N PHE A 108 5.84 11.88 3.11
CA PHE A 108 5.11 12.09 1.86
C PHE A 108 5.44 13.42 1.20
N ARG A 109 5.51 14.50 1.99
CA ARG A 109 5.88 15.83 1.51
C ARG A 109 7.27 15.84 0.87
N GLU A 110 8.27 15.29 1.56
CA GLU A 110 9.67 15.38 1.14
C GLU A 110 10.02 14.45 -0.01
N ASN A 111 9.37 13.28 -0.11
CA ASN A 111 9.69 12.29 -1.12
C ASN A 111 8.75 12.29 -2.34
N PHE A 112 7.53 12.82 -2.19
CA PHE A 112 6.51 12.75 -3.24
C PHE A 112 5.81 14.10 -3.50
N GLY A 113 6.28 15.20 -2.92
CA GLY A 113 5.82 16.54 -3.24
C GLY A 113 4.41 16.88 -2.75
N LEU A 114 3.91 16.23 -1.70
CA LEU A 114 2.63 16.60 -1.11
C LEU A 114 2.65 18.04 -0.56
N PRO A 115 1.50 18.75 -0.48
CA PRO A 115 1.44 20.13 -0.03
C PRO A 115 1.97 20.36 1.40
N ASP A 116 2.47 21.55 1.70
CA ASP A 116 2.86 21.88 3.07
C ASP A 116 1.63 22.28 3.90
N LEU A 117 1.26 21.42 4.87
CA LEU A 117 0.02 21.53 5.65
C LEU A 117 0.32 21.51 7.16
N PRO A 118 1.03 22.49 7.72
CA PRO A 118 1.46 22.46 9.11
C PRO A 118 0.26 22.44 10.06
N ARG A 119 0.26 21.47 11.00
CA ARG A 119 -0.77 21.29 12.06
C ARG A 119 -2.21 21.08 11.55
N LYS A 120 -2.41 20.83 10.25
CA LYS A 120 -3.71 20.61 9.61
C LYS A 120 -3.92 19.11 9.35
N ILE A 121 -4.11 18.33 10.42
CA ILE A 121 -4.16 16.85 10.35
C ILE A 121 -5.22 16.35 9.37
N ASP A 122 -6.40 16.94 9.37
CA ASP A 122 -7.52 16.53 8.52
C ASP A 122 -7.19 16.73 7.03
N GLU A 123 -6.61 17.88 6.67
CA GLU A 123 -6.13 18.17 5.31
C GLU A 123 -4.97 17.25 4.91
N GLN A 124 -4.06 16.92 5.85
CA GLN A 124 -2.99 15.96 5.59
C GLN A 124 -3.52 14.55 5.31
N ILE A 125 -4.54 14.09 6.04
CA ILE A 125 -5.20 12.80 5.80
C ILE A 125 -5.83 12.78 4.40
N ILE A 126 -6.54 13.85 4.03
CA ILE A 126 -7.10 14.01 2.68
C ILE A 126 -6.00 13.87 1.61
N ALA A 127 -4.92 14.66 1.73
CA ALA A 127 -3.82 14.64 0.77
C ALA A 127 -3.16 13.25 0.65
N VAL A 128 -2.97 12.54 1.77
CA VAL A 128 -2.40 11.19 1.75
C VAL A 128 -3.37 10.17 1.14
N ARG A 129 -4.69 10.26 1.40
CA ARG A 129 -5.69 9.40 0.75
C ARG A 129 -5.70 9.56 -0.77
N GLU A 130 -5.70 10.80 -1.25
CA GLU A 130 -5.68 11.13 -2.68
C GLU A 130 -4.41 10.60 -3.35
N PHE A 131 -3.25 10.84 -2.73
CA PHE A 131 -1.97 10.34 -3.21
C PHE A 131 -1.92 8.80 -3.26
N LEU A 132 -2.39 8.14 -2.21
CA LEU A 132 -2.45 6.68 -2.12
C LEU A 132 -3.60 6.07 -2.91
N LYS A 133 -4.53 6.88 -3.44
CA LYS A 133 -5.74 6.47 -4.16
C LYS A 133 -6.59 5.47 -3.36
N VAL A 134 -6.82 5.76 -2.08
CA VAL A 134 -7.64 4.94 -1.18
C VAL A 134 -8.80 5.74 -0.59
N ALA A 135 -9.95 5.08 -0.39
CA ALA A 135 -11.13 5.72 0.17
C ALA A 135 -10.99 6.07 1.67
N THR A 136 -10.21 5.28 2.41
CA THR A 136 -9.91 5.48 3.83
C THR A 136 -8.53 4.91 4.14
N LEU A 137 -7.73 5.59 4.97
CA LEU A 137 -6.45 5.08 5.46
C LEU A 137 -6.62 3.85 6.33
N SER A 138 -7.78 3.68 6.97
CA SER A 138 -8.09 2.54 7.84
C SER A 138 -7.95 1.18 7.14
N VAL A 139 -8.01 1.13 5.80
CA VAL A 139 -7.73 -0.10 5.04
C VAL A 139 -6.32 -0.66 5.30
N PHE A 140 -5.34 0.19 5.63
CA PHE A 140 -3.95 -0.23 5.86
C PHE A 140 -3.73 -0.95 7.19
N LYS A 141 -4.73 -0.95 8.09
CA LYS A 141 -4.70 -1.77 9.32
C LYS A 141 -4.84 -3.27 9.03
N LYS A 142 -5.44 -3.63 7.90
CA LYS A 142 -5.60 -5.03 7.49
C LYS A 142 -4.24 -5.56 7.04
N ARG A 143 -3.81 -6.73 7.53
CA ARG A 143 -2.56 -7.38 7.09
C ARG A 143 -2.56 -7.50 5.57
N ASP A 144 -3.36 -8.38 4.99
CA ASP A 144 -3.27 -8.66 3.55
C ASP A 144 -4.01 -7.67 2.62
N MET A 145 -3.98 -6.36 2.91
CA MET A 145 -4.69 -5.36 2.09
C MET A 145 -4.14 -5.29 0.66
N ALA A 146 -2.84 -5.03 0.53
CA ALA A 146 -2.21 -4.80 -0.77
C ALA A 146 -1.60 -6.08 -1.33
N VAL A 147 -0.94 -6.87 -0.49
CA VAL A 147 -0.30 -8.14 -0.83
C VAL A 147 -0.31 -9.02 0.43
N SER A 148 -0.28 -10.34 0.25
CA SER A 148 -0.11 -11.28 1.37
C SER A 148 1.14 -10.95 2.17
N PHE A 149 0.98 -10.83 3.48
CA PHE A 149 2.11 -10.79 4.40
C PHE A 149 2.67 -12.20 4.44
N ARG A 150 3.90 -12.37 3.99
CA ARG A 150 4.59 -13.63 4.21
C ARG A 150 4.87 -13.78 5.72
N SER A 151 5.16 -14.99 6.19
CA SER A 151 5.16 -15.45 7.59
C SER A 151 5.92 -14.52 8.55
N ALA A 152 5.26 -13.43 8.93
CA ALA A 152 5.77 -12.43 9.82
C ALA A 152 5.96 -13.04 11.20
N SER A 153 7.14 -12.85 11.79
CA SER A 153 7.36 -13.14 13.20
C SER A 153 6.31 -12.42 14.06
N ASN A 154 5.98 -12.98 15.23
CA ASN A 154 4.99 -12.43 16.18
C ASN A 154 5.30 -10.99 16.68
N GLU A 155 6.36 -10.33 16.19
CA GLU A 155 6.86 -9.01 16.59
C GLU A 155 6.39 -7.82 15.72
N ILE A 156 5.51 -8.03 14.72
CA ILE A 156 5.06 -6.92 13.85
C ILE A 156 3.89 -6.17 14.49
N SER A 157 4.12 -4.90 14.85
CA SER A 157 3.08 -4.00 15.37
C SER A 157 2.13 -3.50 14.27
N ASN A 158 0.93 -3.05 14.66
CA ASN A 158 -0.03 -2.43 13.72
C ASN A 158 0.58 -1.23 12.97
N GLY A 159 1.43 -0.44 13.63
CA GLY A 159 2.12 0.68 12.98
C GLY A 159 3.08 0.22 11.88
N ASN A 160 3.74 -0.95 12.05
CA ASN A 160 4.59 -1.52 11.01
C ASN A 160 3.74 -1.98 9.82
N ILE A 161 2.59 -2.64 10.07
CA ILE A 161 1.64 -3.10 9.03
C ILE A 161 1.12 -1.91 8.20
N ILE A 162 0.70 -0.83 8.86
CA ILE A 162 0.20 0.38 8.19
C ILE A 162 1.27 0.97 7.26
N LYS A 163 2.50 1.11 7.76
CA LYS A 163 3.63 1.65 6.99
C LYS A 163 4.01 0.75 5.82
N ALA A 164 4.06 -0.57 6.04
CA ALA A 164 4.33 -1.56 5.01
C ALA A 164 3.30 -1.49 3.88
N ASN A 165 2.01 -1.53 4.23
CA ASN A 165 0.92 -1.42 3.27
C ASN A 165 0.92 -0.10 2.51
N ALA A 166 1.20 1.03 3.19
CA ALA A 166 1.32 2.32 2.53
C ALA A 166 2.45 2.33 1.49
N MET A 167 3.64 1.82 1.81
CA MET A 167 4.74 1.72 0.85
C MET A 167 4.38 0.85 -0.36
N VAL A 168 3.79 -0.31 -0.13
CA VAL A 168 3.36 -1.19 -1.22
C VAL A 168 2.27 -0.52 -2.07
N GLN A 169 1.35 0.23 -1.47
CA GLN A 169 0.34 0.99 -2.22
C GLN A 169 0.97 2.08 -3.11
N ILE A 170 2.03 2.76 -2.64
CA ILE A 170 2.79 3.71 -3.46
C ILE A 170 3.39 2.99 -4.68
N ALA A 171 3.99 1.82 -4.46
CA ALA A 171 4.58 1.03 -5.53
C ALA A 171 3.54 0.56 -6.55
N ILE A 172 2.38 0.10 -6.07
CA ILE A 172 1.23 -0.28 -6.92
C ILE A 172 0.77 0.91 -7.77
N ASN A 173 0.58 2.09 -7.15
CA ASN A 173 0.12 3.27 -7.87
C ASN A 173 1.10 3.67 -8.98
N LYS A 174 2.41 3.61 -8.73
CA LYS A 174 3.45 3.85 -9.74
C LYS A 174 3.41 2.78 -10.84
N ALA A 175 3.30 1.50 -10.46
CA ALA A 175 3.27 0.40 -11.43
C ALA A 175 2.04 0.47 -12.36
N LEU A 176 0.87 0.84 -11.84
CA LEU A 176 -0.36 0.98 -12.63
C LEU A 176 -0.30 2.12 -13.66
N THR A 177 0.60 3.08 -13.51
CA THR A 177 0.82 4.14 -14.52
C THR A 177 1.82 3.77 -15.62
N MET A 178 2.51 2.64 -15.48
CA MET A 178 3.53 2.20 -16.45
C MET A 178 2.93 1.22 -17.45
N ASP A 179 3.22 1.43 -18.73
CA ASP A 179 2.94 0.40 -19.73
C ASP A 179 4.04 -0.66 -19.71
N ALA A 180 3.65 -1.90 -19.46
CA ALA A 180 4.55 -3.05 -19.48
C ALA A 180 3.89 -4.23 -20.19
N PRO A 181 4.66 -5.05 -20.93
CA PRO A 181 4.16 -6.26 -21.58
C PRO A 181 3.69 -7.30 -20.56
N LYS A 182 3.07 -8.37 -21.05
CA LYS A 182 2.71 -9.52 -20.21
C LYS A 182 3.97 -10.16 -19.62
N TYR A 183 3.92 -10.52 -18.34
CA TYR A 183 5.03 -11.17 -17.64
C TYR A 183 5.48 -12.43 -18.37
N ASN A 184 6.79 -12.51 -18.63
CA ASN A 184 7.45 -13.65 -19.25
C ASN A 184 8.59 -14.14 -18.36
N LYS A 185 8.39 -15.30 -17.73
CA LYS A 185 9.35 -15.91 -16.81
C LYS A 185 10.73 -16.17 -17.43
N VAL A 186 10.78 -16.58 -18.70
CA VAL A 186 12.05 -16.89 -19.38
C VAL A 186 12.85 -15.62 -19.63
N LYS A 187 12.19 -14.57 -20.16
CA LYS A 187 12.82 -13.25 -20.33
C LYS A 187 13.25 -12.66 -18.98
N PHE A 188 12.45 -12.85 -17.94
CA PHE A 188 12.78 -12.32 -16.62
C PHE A 188 14.00 -13.00 -16.02
N LYS A 189 14.14 -14.33 -16.21
CA LYS A 189 15.37 -15.05 -15.82
C LYS A 189 16.59 -14.50 -16.56
N GLN A 190 16.50 -14.29 -17.88
CA GLN A 190 17.59 -13.68 -18.66
C GLN A 190 17.92 -12.26 -18.18
N ALA A 191 16.90 -11.47 -17.83
CA ALA A 191 17.10 -10.14 -17.30
C ALA A 191 17.76 -10.15 -15.91
N ALA A 192 17.44 -11.15 -15.07
CA ALA A 192 18.12 -11.37 -13.79
C ALA A 192 19.59 -11.77 -14.00
N ASP A 193 19.87 -12.65 -14.97
CA ASP A 193 21.26 -13.02 -15.32
C ASP A 193 22.04 -11.79 -15.81
N TYR A 194 21.43 -10.92 -16.61
CA TYR A 194 22.01 -9.63 -17.02
C TYR A 194 22.22 -8.67 -15.85
N ALA A 195 21.32 -8.65 -14.86
CA ALA A 195 21.49 -7.83 -13.67
C ALA A 195 22.75 -8.20 -12.87
N LEU A 196 23.15 -9.48 -12.85
CA LEU A 196 24.38 -9.94 -12.20
C LEU A 196 25.65 -9.33 -12.81
N SER A 197 25.69 -9.11 -14.13
CA SER A 197 26.83 -8.49 -14.80
C SER A 197 26.96 -6.99 -14.54
N LEU A 198 25.94 -6.37 -13.91
CA LEU A 198 25.92 -4.94 -13.60
C LEU A 198 26.31 -4.65 -12.14
N THR A 199 26.69 -5.66 -11.37
CA THR A 199 26.99 -5.48 -9.93
C THR A 199 28.14 -4.50 -9.66
N LYS A 200 29.10 -4.41 -10.59
CA LYS A 200 30.25 -3.48 -10.56
C LYS A 200 29.95 -2.09 -11.13
N GLU A 201 28.80 -1.91 -11.78
CA GLU A 201 28.36 -0.63 -12.33
C GLU A 201 27.59 0.14 -11.26
N HIS A 202 28.18 1.15 -10.64
CA HIS A 202 27.56 1.82 -9.48
C HIS A 202 26.68 3.02 -9.83
N GLU A 203 26.83 3.59 -11.02
CA GLU A 203 26.13 4.82 -11.42
C GLU A 203 24.93 4.55 -12.34
N GLU A 204 25.10 3.67 -13.33
CA GLU A 204 24.15 3.51 -14.44
C GLU A 204 23.37 2.17 -14.43
N PHE A 205 23.60 1.29 -13.45
CA PHE A 205 22.96 -0.02 -13.42
C PHE A 205 21.43 0.04 -13.31
N TYR A 206 20.89 1.02 -12.59
CA TYR A 206 19.46 1.06 -12.28
C TYR A 206 18.59 1.24 -13.54
N PRO A 207 18.82 2.24 -14.41
CA PRO A 207 18.09 2.34 -15.69
C PRO A 207 18.19 1.07 -16.54
N LEU A 208 19.37 0.43 -16.59
CA LEU A 208 19.60 -0.78 -17.39
C LEU A 208 18.76 -1.96 -16.88
N ILE A 209 18.79 -2.25 -15.58
CA ILE A 209 18.00 -3.32 -14.97
C ILE A 209 16.52 -3.01 -15.08
N LYS A 210 16.12 -1.76 -14.81
CA LYS A 210 14.72 -1.33 -14.91
C LYS A 210 14.16 -1.60 -16.30
N ASN A 211 14.91 -1.29 -17.36
CA ASN A 211 14.49 -1.54 -18.75
C ASN A 211 14.43 -3.05 -19.06
N ALA A 212 15.47 -3.81 -18.68
CA ALA A 212 15.49 -5.26 -18.90
C ALA A 212 14.33 -5.98 -18.18
N PHE A 213 14.01 -5.56 -16.95
CA PHE A 213 12.89 -6.10 -16.19
C PHE A 213 11.56 -5.70 -16.83
N LEU A 214 11.43 -4.45 -17.29
CA LEU A 214 10.23 -3.96 -17.95
C LEU A 214 9.92 -4.76 -19.22
N GLU A 215 10.91 -5.05 -20.05
CA GLU A 215 10.75 -5.89 -21.26
C GLU A 215 10.29 -7.32 -20.95
N ALA A 216 10.63 -7.83 -19.77
CA ALA A 216 10.16 -9.11 -19.26
C ALA A 216 8.76 -9.04 -18.61
N GLY A 217 8.15 -7.86 -18.55
CA GLY A 217 6.87 -7.63 -17.87
C GLY A 217 6.99 -7.58 -16.35
N VAL A 218 8.15 -7.14 -15.82
CA VAL A 218 8.37 -6.85 -14.40
C VAL A 218 8.65 -5.37 -14.21
N ILE A 219 7.77 -4.68 -13.48
CA ILE A 219 7.89 -3.27 -13.17
C ILE A 219 8.72 -3.12 -11.90
N PHE A 220 9.97 -2.66 -12.05
CA PHE A 220 10.88 -2.46 -10.94
C PHE A 220 10.72 -1.05 -10.33
N VAL A 221 10.26 -1.00 -9.08
CA VAL A 221 10.05 0.23 -8.31
C VAL A 221 11.01 0.27 -7.14
N ILE A 222 11.77 1.36 -7.03
CA ILE A 222 12.56 1.66 -5.83
C ILE A 222 11.90 2.82 -5.10
N LEU A 223 11.65 2.66 -3.80
CA LEU A 223 11.05 3.68 -2.95
C LEU A 223 11.99 4.11 -1.82
N PRO A 224 11.92 5.38 -1.38
CA PRO A 224 12.53 5.78 -0.13
C PRO A 224 11.85 5.03 1.02
N ASN A 225 12.64 4.58 1.99
CA ASN A 225 12.16 3.80 3.11
C ASN A 225 11.31 4.67 4.04
N LEU A 226 10.10 4.20 4.32
CA LEU A 226 9.26 4.77 5.38
C LEU A 226 9.75 4.23 6.74
N PRO A 227 10.32 5.06 7.63
CA PRO A 227 10.96 4.58 8.84
C PRO A 227 10.02 3.76 9.72
N GLY A 228 10.46 2.55 10.09
CA GLY A 228 9.67 1.60 10.87
C GLY A 228 8.66 0.79 10.06
N SER A 229 8.71 0.77 8.73
CA SER A 229 7.95 -0.19 7.91
C SER A 229 8.39 -1.65 8.15
N LYS A 230 9.69 -1.86 8.42
CA LYS A 230 10.34 -3.19 8.53
C LYS A 230 10.29 -4.04 7.25
N ILE A 231 9.86 -3.47 6.13
CA ILE A 231 9.87 -4.17 4.83
C ILE A 231 11.24 -4.02 4.19
N ASN A 232 11.68 -5.05 3.48
CA ASN A 232 12.88 -4.99 2.62
C ASN A 232 12.48 -4.86 1.15
N GLY A 233 11.44 -5.59 0.76
CA GLY A 233 10.85 -5.55 -0.56
C GLY A 233 9.43 -6.09 -0.55
N ALA A 234 8.79 -6.01 -1.71
CA ALA A 234 7.48 -6.56 -1.95
C ALA A 234 7.30 -6.91 -3.42
N THR A 235 6.57 -7.99 -3.68
CA THR A 235 6.25 -8.44 -5.03
C THR A 235 4.74 -8.60 -5.16
N LYS A 236 4.18 -8.16 -6.29
CA LYS A 236 2.75 -8.27 -6.55
C LYS A 236 2.51 -8.65 -7.98
N LYS A 237 1.74 -9.71 -8.21
CA LYS A 237 1.19 -10.01 -9.52
C LYS A 237 0.05 -9.03 -9.82
N LEU A 238 0.18 -8.27 -10.91
CA LEU A 238 -0.87 -7.45 -11.48
C LEU A 238 -1.58 -8.25 -12.59
N GLU A 239 -2.52 -7.64 -13.30
CA GLU A 239 -3.34 -8.34 -14.30
C GLU A 239 -2.47 -8.98 -15.42
N LYS A 240 -1.59 -8.19 -16.04
CA LYS A 240 -0.70 -8.65 -17.12
C LYS A 240 0.75 -8.86 -16.70
N ASN A 241 1.24 -8.09 -15.73
CA ASN A 241 2.65 -7.98 -15.39
C ASN A 241 2.88 -8.20 -13.88
N VAL A 242 4.13 -8.10 -13.43
CA VAL A 242 4.50 -8.24 -12.02
C VAL A 242 5.16 -6.94 -11.55
N MET A 243 4.83 -6.49 -10.35
CA MET A 243 5.54 -5.41 -9.66
C MET A 243 6.59 -6.02 -8.74
N LEU A 244 7.83 -5.53 -8.83
CA LEU A 244 8.91 -5.78 -7.89
C LEU A 244 9.26 -4.46 -7.22
N MET A 245 9.09 -4.38 -5.90
CA MET A 245 9.42 -3.22 -5.10
C MET A 245 10.58 -3.55 -4.17
N VAL A 246 11.60 -2.69 -4.13
CA VAL A 246 12.59 -2.65 -3.05
C VAL A 246 12.63 -1.24 -2.45
N ASN A 247 13.23 -1.09 -1.28
CA ASN A 247 13.43 0.22 -0.69
C ASN A 247 14.89 0.55 -0.41
N ASP A 248 15.12 1.81 -0.10
CA ASP A 248 16.45 2.38 0.10
C ASP A 248 16.98 2.25 1.54
N ARG A 249 16.36 1.40 2.37
CA ARG A 249 16.79 1.23 3.76
C ARG A 249 18.19 0.62 3.86
N ARG A 250 18.54 -0.25 2.92
CA ARG A 250 19.81 -0.99 2.87
C ARG A 250 20.48 -0.80 1.52
N LEU A 251 21.11 0.35 1.35
CA LEU A 251 21.75 0.75 0.08
C LEU A 251 23.20 0.34 -0.05
N ASN A 252 23.78 -0.38 0.92
CA ASN A 252 25.09 -0.99 0.68
C ASN A 252 24.92 -2.04 -0.42
N ALA A 253 25.88 -2.13 -1.35
CA ALA A 253 25.77 -2.96 -2.54
C ALA A 253 25.42 -4.40 -2.20
N ASP A 254 26.09 -5.00 -1.22
CA ASP A 254 25.78 -6.33 -0.70
C ASP A 254 24.31 -6.50 -0.33
N THR A 255 23.79 -5.61 0.51
CA THR A 255 22.42 -5.69 1.01
C THR A 255 21.37 -5.37 -0.06
N PHE A 256 21.67 -4.44 -0.96
CA PHE A 256 20.79 -4.08 -2.07
C PHE A 256 20.66 -5.25 -3.05
N TRP A 257 21.78 -5.79 -3.53
CA TRP A 257 21.80 -6.87 -4.50
C TRP A 257 21.21 -8.15 -3.91
N PHE A 258 21.51 -8.46 -2.64
CA PHE A 258 20.88 -9.59 -1.95
C PHE A 258 19.36 -9.43 -1.89
N THR A 259 18.86 -8.26 -1.46
CA THR A 259 17.41 -7.99 -1.39
C THR A 259 16.75 -8.09 -2.76
N LEU A 260 17.39 -7.53 -3.80
CA LEU A 260 16.88 -7.60 -5.16
C LEU A 260 16.77 -9.04 -5.66
N PHE A 261 17.83 -9.84 -5.50
CA PHE A 261 17.82 -11.24 -5.95
C PHE A 261 16.91 -12.13 -5.12
N HIS A 262 16.71 -11.82 -3.84
CA HIS A 262 15.71 -12.48 -3.00
C HIS A 262 14.29 -12.25 -3.58
N GLU A 263 13.92 -11.02 -3.93
CA GLU A 263 12.62 -10.74 -4.56
C GLU A 263 12.49 -11.33 -5.98
N ILE A 264 13.58 -11.36 -6.77
CA ILE A 264 13.63 -12.09 -8.04
C ILE A 264 13.33 -13.58 -7.81
N GLY A 265 13.95 -14.17 -6.78
CA GLY A 265 13.73 -15.55 -6.36
C GLY A 265 12.26 -15.83 -6.10
N HIS A 266 11.57 -14.99 -5.34
CA HIS A 266 10.12 -15.10 -5.12
C HIS A 266 9.33 -15.09 -6.43
N ILE A 267 9.56 -14.11 -7.30
CA ILE A 267 8.84 -13.99 -8.58
C ILE A 267 9.06 -15.24 -9.44
N LEU A 268 10.30 -15.73 -9.54
CA LEU A 268 10.64 -16.92 -10.33
C LEU A 268 10.01 -18.19 -9.76
N HIS A 269 9.76 -18.27 -8.45
CA HIS A 269 9.03 -19.37 -7.83
C HIS A 269 7.52 -19.17 -7.77
N GLY A 270 7.00 -18.05 -8.33
CA GLY A 270 5.58 -17.73 -8.36
C GLY A 270 5.02 -17.36 -6.99
N ASP A 271 5.88 -16.91 -6.08
CA ASP A 271 5.53 -16.44 -4.76
C ASP A 271 5.47 -14.91 -4.76
N TYR A 272 4.37 -14.35 -4.25
CA TYR A 272 4.12 -12.91 -4.26
C TYR A 272 3.70 -12.46 -2.86
N GLY A 273 4.35 -11.45 -2.31
CA GLY A 273 4.26 -11.14 -0.90
C GLY A 273 4.95 -9.83 -0.50
N ILE A 274 4.83 -9.47 0.77
CA ILE A 274 5.73 -8.49 1.43
C ILE A 274 6.81 -9.27 2.19
N SER A 275 8.09 -8.93 2.00
CA SER A 275 9.22 -9.53 2.74
C SER A 275 9.64 -8.65 3.92
N PHE A 276 9.78 -9.26 5.10
CA PHE A 276 10.17 -8.57 6.34
C PHE A 276 11.58 -8.97 6.82
N GLU A 277 12.20 -8.15 7.68
CA GLU A 277 13.61 -8.32 8.11
C GLU A 277 13.97 -9.60 8.88
N LYS A 278 13.00 -10.36 9.41
CA LYS A 278 13.25 -11.56 10.22
C LYS A 278 12.30 -12.69 9.85
N GLU A 279 12.07 -12.83 8.56
CA GLU A 279 11.16 -13.85 8.08
C GLU A 279 11.82 -15.23 8.03
N THR A 280 11.04 -16.28 8.30
CA THR A 280 11.51 -17.67 8.25
C THR A 280 10.44 -18.56 7.65
N GLY A 281 10.85 -19.59 6.91
CA GLY A 281 9.97 -20.57 6.29
C GLY A 281 10.51 -21.10 4.96
N GLY A 282 9.97 -22.22 4.48
CA GLY A 282 10.54 -22.92 3.32
C GLY A 282 10.57 -22.10 2.02
N LYS A 283 9.66 -21.14 1.83
CA LYS A 283 9.71 -20.22 0.67
C LYS A 283 10.80 -19.15 0.80
N GLU A 284 10.99 -18.62 2.01
CA GLU A 284 12.05 -17.66 2.32
C GLU A 284 13.43 -18.32 2.18
N GLU A 285 13.59 -19.55 2.68
CA GLU A 285 14.82 -20.32 2.53
C GLU A 285 15.19 -20.56 1.04
N ILE A 286 14.19 -20.81 0.19
CA ILE A 286 14.40 -20.95 -1.26
C ILE A 286 14.83 -19.61 -1.88
N ALA A 287 14.21 -18.50 -1.49
CA ALA A 287 14.56 -17.17 -1.99
C ALA A 287 15.95 -16.72 -1.53
N ASP A 288 16.30 -16.96 -0.27
CA ASP A 288 17.61 -16.69 0.31
C ASP A 288 18.72 -17.52 -0.33
N ALA A 289 18.49 -18.82 -0.52
CA ALA A 289 19.41 -19.70 -1.22
C ALA A 289 19.60 -19.25 -2.67
N PHE A 290 18.50 -18.94 -3.37
CA PHE A 290 18.56 -18.41 -4.73
C PHE A 290 19.38 -17.12 -4.81
N ALA A 291 19.17 -16.18 -3.88
CA ALA A 291 19.90 -14.92 -3.86
C ALA A 291 21.40 -15.12 -3.61
N ALA A 292 21.74 -15.91 -2.58
CA ALA A 292 23.12 -16.22 -2.24
C ALA A 292 23.86 -16.88 -3.40
N ASP A 293 23.26 -17.94 -3.95
CA ASP A 293 23.90 -18.80 -4.96
C ASP A 293 23.97 -18.11 -6.34
N SER A 294 23.04 -17.20 -6.65
CA SER A 294 23.09 -16.39 -7.88
C SER A 294 24.18 -15.33 -7.83
N LEU A 295 24.34 -14.68 -6.66
CA LEU A 295 25.32 -13.63 -6.48
C LEU A 295 26.74 -14.20 -6.40
N ILE A 296 26.92 -15.32 -5.71
CA ILE A 296 28.22 -15.98 -5.55
C ILE A 296 28.05 -17.48 -5.79
N ASP A 297 28.77 -18.01 -6.78
CA ASP A 297 28.76 -19.45 -7.05
C ASP A 297 29.16 -20.26 -5.79
N PRO A 298 28.34 -21.24 -5.36
CA PRO A 298 28.56 -21.96 -4.11
C PRO A 298 29.88 -22.73 -4.06
N GLU A 299 30.33 -23.29 -5.18
CA GLU A 299 31.56 -24.09 -5.23
C GLU A 299 32.80 -23.21 -5.22
N ALA A 300 32.78 -22.09 -5.96
CA ALA A 300 33.81 -21.07 -5.91
C ALA A 300 33.94 -20.49 -4.49
N TYR A 301 32.81 -20.17 -3.84
CA TYR A 301 32.80 -19.63 -2.48
C TYR A 301 33.35 -20.63 -1.46
N LYS A 302 32.93 -21.89 -1.50
CA LYS A 302 33.48 -22.96 -0.64
C LYS A 302 35.00 -23.09 -0.79
N LYS A 303 35.51 -22.98 -2.01
CA LYS A 303 36.96 -23.07 -2.27
C LYS A 303 37.69 -21.87 -1.67
N PHE A 304 37.17 -20.66 -1.87
CA PHE A 304 37.72 -19.43 -1.31
C PHE A 304 37.74 -19.41 0.22
N VAL A 305 36.63 -19.78 0.87
CA VAL A 305 36.52 -19.79 2.34
C VAL A 305 37.49 -20.79 3.00
N LYS A 306 37.81 -21.90 2.32
CA LYS A 306 38.80 -22.89 2.81
C LYS A 306 40.20 -22.30 2.99
N GLU A 307 40.55 -21.24 2.25
CA GLU A 307 41.85 -20.58 2.36
C GLU A 307 42.01 -19.82 3.67
N LYS A 308 40.90 -19.42 4.33
CA LYS A 308 40.86 -18.71 5.62
C LYS A 308 41.65 -17.38 5.68
N VAL A 309 41.96 -16.79 4.53
CA VAL A 309 42.66 -15.50 4.42
C VAL A 309 41.74 -14.46 3.77
N PHE A 310 41.14 -13.62 4.60
CA PHE A 310 40.17 -12.60 4.19
C PHE A 310 40.76 -11.19 4.34
N THR A 311 41.65 -10.84 3.42
CA THR A 311 42.23 -9.50 3.31
C THR A 311 41.54 -8.72 2.21
N LEU A 312 41.71 -7.39 2.19
CA LEU A 312 41.22 -6.54 1.11
C LEU A 312 41.59 -7.09 -0.27
N THR A 313 42.85 -7.46 -0.45
CA THR A 313 43.37 -7.96 -1.73
C THR A 313 42.79 -9.33 -2.11
N THR A 314 42.62 -10.24 -1.15
CA THR A 314 42.07 -11.58 -1.46
C THR A 314 40.58 -11.52 -1.77
N ILE A 315 39.83 -10.65 -1.08
CA ILE A 315 38.41 -10.42 -1.38
C ILE A 315 38.23 -9.79 -2.77
N GLN A 316 39.02 -8.76 -3.11
CA GLN A 316 38.96 -8.14 -4.44
C GLN A 316 39.29 -9.13 -5.56
N LYS A 317 40.37 -9.90 -5.41
CA LYS A 317 40.75 -10.92 -6.41
C LYS A 317 39.66 -11.98 -6.61
N PHE A 318 39.03 -12.42 -5.53
CA PHE A 318 37.92 -13.38 -5.63
C PHE A 318 36.70 -12.75 -6.30
N ALA A 319 36.34 -11.51 -5.94
CA ALA A 319 35.24 -10.79 -6.55
C ALA A 319 35.44 -10.58 -8.06
N ASP A 320 36.65 -10.21 -8.48
CA ASP A 320 37.01 -10.08 -9.90
C ASP A 320 36.94 -11.42 -10.64
N LEU A 321 37.35 -12.53 -9.99
CA LEU A 321 37.27 -13.88 -10.57
C LEU A 321 35.83 -14.29 -10.90
N ILE A 322 34.87 -13.91 -10.05
CA ILE A 322 33.44 -14.22 -10.25
C ILE A 322 32.67 -13.09 -10.94
N ASP A 323 33.37 -12.03 -11.36
CA ASP A 323 32.81 -10.81 -11.94
C ASP A 323 31.70 -10.18 -11.10
N ARG A 324 32.02 -9.88 -9.84
CA ARG A 324 31.10 -9.24 -8.88
C ARG A 324 31.74 -8.05 -8.19
N ASP A 325 30.88 -7.19 -7.65
CA ASP A 325 31.32 -6.17 -6.69
C ASP A 325 31.93 -6.82 -5.43
N PRO A 326 33.11 -6.37 -4.98
CA PRO A 326 33.78 -6.94 -3.80
C PRO A 326 33.03 -6.71 -2.49
N GLY A 327 32.15 -5.70 -2.43
CA GLY A 327 31.26 -5.47 -1.31
C GLY A 327 30.28 -6.63 -1.12
N ILE A 328 29.77 -7.24 -2.20
CA ILE A 328 28.89 -8.42 -2.14
C ILE A 328 29.60 -9.60 -1.47
N VAL A 329 30.85 -9.87 -1.85
CA VAL A 329 31.67 -10.93 -1.23
C VAL A 329 31.91 -10.63 0.25
N LEU A 330 32.28 -9.38 0.58
CA LEU A 330 32.46 -8.96 1.96
C LEU A 330 31.18 -9.14 2.79
N GLY A 331 30.03 -8.74 2.25
CA GLY A 331 28.74 -8.90 2.91
C GLY A 331 28.42 -10.36 3.21
N ARG A 332 28.71 -11.28 2.26
CA ARG A 332 28.53 -12.72 2.49
C ARG A 332 29.45 -13.26 3.59
N LEU A 333 30.73 -12.91 3.57
CA LEU A 333 31.68 -13.32 4.61
C LEU A 333 31.27 -12.81 6.01
N GLN A 334 30.73 -11.60 6.10
CA GLN A 334 30.26 -11.00 7.33
C GLN A 334 28.97 -11.68 7.84
N ASN A 335 28.06 -12.02 6.94
CA ASN A 335 26.86 -12.78 7.27
C ASN A 335 27.20 -14.19 7.79
N ASP A 336 28.20 -14.84 7.19
CA ASP A 336 28.66 -16.18 7.59
C ASP A 336 29.58 -16.16 8.84
N GLY A 337 29.83 -14.97 9.43
CA GLY A 337 30.62 -14.81 10.65
C GLY A 337 32.13 -15.02 10.48
N LEU A 338 32.62 -15.06 9.24
CA LEU A 338 34.03 -15.28 8.90
C LEU A 338 34.87 -14.00 9.00
N VAL A 339 34.21 -12.84 8.82
CA VAL A 339 34.79 -11.51 8.89
C VAL A 339 33.94 -10.65 9.80
N ARG A 340 34.56 -9.78 10.61
CA ARG A 340 33.83 -8.89 11.51
C ARG A 340 33.25 -7.68 10.76
N TYR A 341 32.13 -7.17 11.26
CA TYR A 341 31.47 -5.98 10.71
C TYR A 341 32.24 -4.66 10.97
N ASP A 342 33.10 -4.63 12.00
CA ASP A 342 33.84 -3.46 12.44
C ASP A 342 35.28 -3.37 11.90
N ASP A 343 35.66 -4.27 10.98
CA ASP A 343 36.97 -4.26 10.35
C ASP A 343 37.14 -3.03 9.43
N ARG A 344 37.88 -2.03 9.92
CA ARG A 344 38.15 -0.77 9.20
C ARG A 344 38.95 -0.99 7.92
N ALA A 345 39.77 -2.03 7.84
CA ALA A 345 40.60 -2.29 6.67
C ALA A 345 39.77 -2.69 5.44
N LEU A 346 38.55 -3.18 5.65
CA LEU A 346 37.65 -3.67 4.60
C LEU A 346 36.53 -2.68 4.26
N GLN A 347 36.43 -1.54 4.95
CA GLN A 347 35.38 -0.54 4.72
C GLN A 347 35.42 0.06 3.31
N SER A 348 36.60 0.14 2.69
CA SER A 348 36.77 0.65 1.33
C SER A 348 36.13 -0.23 0.26
N LEU A 349 35.77 -1.47 0.58
CA LEU A 349 35.04 -2.37 -0.34
C LEU A 349 33.54 -2.11 -0.36
N ARG A 350 33.02 -1.24 0.52
CA ARG A 350 31.60 -0.96 0.62
C ARG A 350 31.21 0.16 -0.33
N HIS A 351 30.30 -0.14 -1.25
CA HIS A 351 29.63 0.85 -2.08
C HIS A 351 28.22 1.10 -1.54
N GLN A 352 27.83 2.37 -1.42
CA GLN A 352 26.50 2.76 -0.94
C GLN A 352 25.75 3.53 -2.03
N TYR A 353 24.57 3.04 -2.38
CA TYR A 353 23.67 3.69 -3.33
C TYR A 353 22.85 4.80 -2.66
N LYS A 354 22.23 5.67 -3.47
CA LYS A 354 21.28 6.68 -3.01
C LYS A 354 20.07 6.68 -3.92
N VAL A 355 18.88 6.60 -3.34
CA VAL A 355 17.64 6.70 -4.12
C VAL A 355 17.30 8.17 -4.30
N LYS A 356 17.18 8.59 -5.55
CA LYS A 356 16.65 9.89 -5.92
C LYS A 356 15.26 9.65 -6.49
N VAL A 357 14.22 10.04 -5.76
CA VAL A 357 12.87 10.07 -6.34
C VAL A 357 12.85 11.23 -7.32
N SER A 358 12.73 10.94 -8.62
CA SER A 358 12.48 11.97 -9.63
C SER A 358 11.15 12.65 -9.30
N SER A 359 11.21 13.96 -9.07
CA SER A 359 10.05 14.85 -8.90
C SER A 359 9.19 14.90 -10.15
#